data_AF-A0A0B1SVM5-F1
#
_entry.id   AF-A0A0B1SVM5-F1
#
_cell.length_a   1.000
_cell.length_b   1.000
_cell.length_c   1.000
_cell.angle_alpha   90.00
_cell.angle_beta   90.00
_cell.angle_gamma   90.00
#
_symmetry.space_group_name_H-M   'P 1'
#
loop_
_entity.id
_entity.type
_entity.pdbx_description
1 polymer ?
#
loop_
_entity_poly.entity_id
_entity_poly.type
_entity_poly.pdbx_seq_one_letter_code
_entity_poly.pdbx_strand_id
1 'polypeptide(L)'
;MLEVGLVISVLAGISSARIGCKNMEGSDVDWFAAIKLPSGADEFKGYSFVYFDSTQKGWKKSIKLINSTKSAIGATIDQIYRMDKKTMFNIAYNDDCPGKEVDSGRGHSKGVALFDEKMGFWILHSVPNYPPPKKYDYPESGTKYAQSFLCLSLDANVLPEIGQYMRFAQVTPFITNLPKYHKTIAPVLEDVVNRKSLGRSDSIYTTIANIKTLKGKKITGFSKHKKSNFDLWHDFIAQNIKTPMAVETWRNGAAKDVGTRCDKDKYNVNS
;
A
#
# COMPACT_ATOMS: atom_id res chain seq x y z
N MET A 1 -63.45 11.55 4.22
CA MET A 1 -62.16 11.32 4.90
C MET A 1 -61.87 9.83 4.83
N LEU A 2 -60.97 9.40 3.93
CA LEU A 2 -60.30 8.11 4.05
C LEU A 2 -58.85 8.38 3.64
N GLU A 3 -57.95 8.22 4.60
CA GLU A 3 -56.51 8.45 4.43
C GLU A 3 -55.88 7.35 3.58
N VAL A 4 -55.05 7.74 2.62
CA VAL A 4 -54.22 6.84 1.84
C VAL A 4 -52.85 6.78 2.50
N GLY A 5 -52.59 5.68 3.21
CA GLY A 5 -51.28 5.41 3.82
C GLY A 5 -50.25 4.99 2.78
N LEU A 6 -49.16 5.76 2.65
CA LEU A 6 -48.01 5.44 1.81
C LEU A 6 -47.08 4.48 2.56
N VAL A 7 -46.99 3.22 2.11
CA VAL A 7 -46.03 2.24 2.63
C VAL A 7 -44.73 2.36 1.84
N ILE A 8 -43.68 2.91 2.47
CA ILE A 8 -42.33 2.93 1.91
C ILE A 8 -41.63 1.62 2.29
N SER A 9 -41.62 0.66 1.36
CA SER A 9 -40.81 -0.56 1.51
C SER A 9 -39.33 -0.25 1.25
N VAL A 10 -38.55 -0.14 2.33
CA VAL A 10 -37.09 -0.08 2.25
C VAL A 10 -36.56 -1.48 1.98
N LEU A 11 -36.34 -1.81 0.70
CA LEU A 11 -35.55 -2.97 0.31
C LEU A 11 -34.09 -2.71 0.70
N ALA A 12 -33.71 -3.13 1.90
CA ALA A 12 -32.31 -3.25 2.31
C ALA A 12 -31.68 -4.38 1.50
N GLY A 13 -31.27 -4.08 0.27
CA GLY A 13 -30.42 -4.97 -0.50
C GLY A 13 -29.16 -5.23 0.30
N ILE A 14 -28.85 -6.51 0.57
CA ILE A 14 -27.57 -6.92 1.12
C ILE A 14 -26.53 -6.67 0.04
N SER A 15 -26.10 -5.41 -0.09
CA SER A 15 -24.92 -5.09 -0.88
C SER A 15 -23.76 -5.73 -0.15
N SER A 16 -23.20 -6.81 -0.71
CA SER A 16 -21.90 -7.31 -0.26
C SER A 16 -20.95 -6.12 -0.17
N ALA A 17 -20.33 -5.93 1.00
CA ALA A 17 -19.41 -4.82 1.20
C ALA A 17 -18.28 -4.94 0.17
N ARG A 18 -18.11 -3.92 -0.68
CA ARG A 18 -17.08 -3.95 -1.72
C ARG A 18 -15.70 -4.03 -1.09
N ILE A 19 -14.81 -4.82 -1.67
CA ILE A 19 -13.40 -4.82 -1.27
C ILE A 19 -12.76 -3.54 -1.77
N GLY A 20 -12.15 -2.78 -0.87
CA GLY A 20 -11.53 -1.49 -1.21
C GLY A 20 -11.03 -0.72 0.00
N CYS A 21 -10.45 0.45 -0.24
CA CYS A 21 -10.06 1.38 0.81
C CYS A 21 -11.30 1.90 1.55
N LYS A 22 -11.22 1.91 2.89
CA LYS A 22 -12.27 2.42 3.77
C LYS A 22 -11.86 3.76 4.38
N ASN A 23 -12.82 4.67 4.53
CA ASN A 23 -12.60 5.91 5.26
C ASN A 23 -12.87 5.78 6.77
N MET A 24 -12.83 6.91 7.48
CA MET A 24 -13.01 6.96 8.93
C MET A 24 -14.43 6.56 9.37
N GLU A 25 -15.40 6.57 8.48
CA GLU A 25 -16.79 6.13 8.68
C GLU A 25 -17.01 4.67 8.23
N GLY A 26 -16.00 4.01 7.66
CA GLY A 26 -16.10 2.66 7.12
C GLY A 26 -16.70 2.58 5.70
N SER A 27 -16.88 3.72 5.03
CA SER A 27 -17.38 3.81 3.66
C SER A 27 -16.25 3.66 2.63
N ASP A 28 -16.60 3.21 1.42
CA ASP A 28 -15.63 3.04 0.33
C ASP A 28 -15.09 4.37 -0.18
N VAL A 29 -13.78 4.46 -0.33
CA VAL A 29 -13.08 5.60 -0.94
C VAL A 29 -12.11 5.15 -2.02
N ASP A 30 -11.81 6.05 -2.95
CA ASP A 30 -10.98 5.75 -4.11
C ASP A 30 -9.49 5.59 -3.73
N TRP A 31 -9.04 6.43 -2.82
CA TRP A 31 -7.71 6.38 -2.21
C TRP A 31 -7.73 7.11 -0.88
N PHE A 32 -6.78 6.78 -0.01
CA PHE A 32 -6.43 7.61 1.14
C PHE A 32 -4.93 7.61 1.38
N ALA A 33 -4.44 8.68 2.00
CA ALA A 33 -3.13 8.80 2.59
C ALA A 33 -3.26 9.03 4.11
N ALA A 34 -2.34 8.47 4.88
CA ALA A 34 -2.30 8.68 6.32
C ALA A 34 -0.86 8.78 6.83
N ILE A 35 -0.66 9.60 7.85
CA ILE A 35 0.62 9.69 8.58
C ILE A 35 0.31 9.46 10.05
N LYS A 36 0.79 8.33 10.57
CA LYS A 36 0.73 7.99 12.00
C LYS A 36 1.80 8.79 12.74
N LEU A 37 1.44 9.43 13.84
CA LEU A 37 2.28 10.41 14.54
C LEU A 37 3.29 9.75 15.49
N PRO A 38 4.53 10.26 15.66
CA PRO A 38 5.49 9.66 16.58
C PRO A 38 5.00 9.67 18.03
N SER A 39 5.60 8.84 18.90
CA SER A 39 5.10 8.64 20.26
C SER A 39 5.10 9.90 21.15
N GLY A 40 5.93 10.89 20.84
CA GLY A 40 5.97 12.17 21.55
C GLY A 40 5.02 13.25 21.03
N ALA A 41 4.23 12.98 19.98
CA ALA A 41 3.41 14.00 19.33
C ALA A 41 2.11 14.34 20.09
N ASP A 42 1.55 13.38 20.83
CA ASP A 42 0.36 13.59 21.66
C ASP A 42 0.22 12.53 22.76
N GLU A 43 -0.83 12.64 23.56
CA GLU A 43 -1.15 11.74 24.68
C GLU A 43 -1.38 10.29 24.29
N PHE A 44 -1.67 10.03 23.00
CA PHE A 44 -1.94 8.69 22.49
C PHE A 44 -0.67 7.93 22.10
N LYS A 45 0.51 8.44 22.45
CA LYS A 45 1.80 7.72 22.41
C LYS A 45 2.06 6.97 21.11
N GLY A 46 1.67 7.58 19.99
CA GLY A 46 1.94 7.04 18.66
C GLY A 46 0.84 6.15 18.07
N TYR A 47 -0.39 6.25 18.57
CA TYR A 47 -1.58 5.64 17.97
C TYR A 47 -2.46 6.64 17.20
N SER A 48 -2.26 7.94 17.36
CA SER A 48 -2.90 8.98 16.54
C SER A 48 -2.33 9.04 15.14
N PHE A 49 -3.14 9.48 14.18
CA PHE A 49 -2.69 9.75 12.82
C PHE A 49 -3.44 10.93 12.21
N VAL A 50 -2.85 11.53 11.18
CA VAL A 50 -3.55 12.45 10.27
C VAL A 50 -3.93 11.69 9.00
N TYR A 51 -5.06 12.06 8.41
CA TYR A 51 -5.74 11.33 7.36
C TYR A 51 -6.23 12.26 6.26
N PHE A 52 -6.11 11.82 5.01
CA PHE A 52 -6.61 12.52 3.83
C PHE A 52 -7.10 11.51 2.79
N ASP A 53 -8.32 11.68 2.27
CA ASP A 53 -8.88 10.80 1.26
C ASP A 53 -9.48 11.56 0.07
N SER A 54 -9.92 10.78 -0.92
CA SER A 54 -10.55 11.24 -2.16
C SER A 54 -11.85 12.05 -2.00
N THR A 55 -12.47 12.08 -0.81
CA THR A 55 -13.79 12.68 -0.56
C THR A 55 -13.74 13.97 0.25
N GLN A 56 -12.59 14.29 0.85
CA GLN A 56 -12.41 15.49 1.65
C GLN A 56 -11.37 16.43 1.05
N LYS A 57 -11.22 17.61 1.68
CA LYS A 57 -10.16 18.57 1.37
C LYS A 57 -9.12 18.57 2.49
N GLY A 58 -7.88 18.30 2.13
CA GLY A 58 -6.73 18.39 3.04
C GLY A 58 -6.70 17.32 4.14
N TRP A 59 -5.67 17.43 4.99
CA TRP A 59 -5.42 16.53 6.10
C TRP A 59 -6.32 16.86 7.30
N LYS A 60 -6.85 15.82 7.95
CA LYS A 60 -7.60 15.93 9.21
C LYS A 60 -6.99 14.99 10.25
N LYS A 61 -6.97 15.40 11.52
CA LYS A 61 -6.60 14.50 12.62
C LYS A 61 -7.65 13.39 12.73
N SER A 62 -7.22 12.15 12.91
CA SER A 62 -8.11 11.01 13.04
C SER A 62 -8.92 11.11 14.34
N ILE A 63 -10.22 10.80 14.26
CA ILE A 63 -11.10 10.66 15.43
C ILE A 63 -11.01 9.29 16.10
N LYS A 64 -10.31 8.35 15.47
CA LYS A 64 -10.08 6.98 15.95
C LYS A 64 -8.59 6.69 15.93
N LEU A 65 -8.14 5.87 16.86
CA LEU A 65 -6.77 5.40 16.95
C LEU A 65 -6.49 4.34 15.87
N ILE A 66 -5.25 4.26 15.43
CA ILE A 66 -4.84 3.35 14.36
C ILE A 66 -5.07 1.88 14.73
N ASN A 67 -4.92 1.49 16.01
CA ASN A 67 -5.18 0.11 16.45
C ASN A 67 -6.68 -0.28 16.47
N SER A 68 -7.58 0.65 16.14
CA SER A 68 -9.01 0.35 16.03
C SER A 68 -9.37 -0.22 14.65
N THR A 69 -10.10 -1.33 14.61
CA THR A 69 -10.75 -1.85 13.39
C THR A 69 -11.79 -0.90 12.79
N LYS A 70 -12.20 0.13 13.55
CA LYS A 70 -13.12 1.18 13.06
C LYS A 70 -12.38 2.36 12.42
N SER A 71 -11.05 2.44 12.51
CA SER A 71 -10.25 3.47 11.82
C SER A 71 -10.20 3.18 10.31
N ALA A 72 -9.86 4.17 9.47
CA ALA A 72 -9.73 3.94 8.02
C ALA A 72 -8.74 2.81 7.68
N ILE A 73 -7.56 2.84 8.31
CA ILE A 73 -6.52 1.81 8.12
C ILE A 73 -7.01 0.45 8.65
N GLY A 74 -7.65 0.44 9.82
CA GLY A 74 -8.18 -0.77 10.43
C GLY A 74 -9.31 -1.41 9.66
N ALA A 75 -10.32 -0.64 9.29
CA ALA A 75 -11.43 -1.11 8.49
C ALA A 75 -10.96 -1.63 7.12
N THR A 76 -9.91 -1.01 6.55
CA THR A 76 -9.34 -1.48 5.28
C THR A 76 -8.63 -2.82 5.43
N ILE A 77 -7.65 -2.91 6.34
CA ILE A 77 -6.82 -4.12 6.48
C ILE A 77 -7.59 -5.27 7.11
N ASP A 78 -8.59 -4.99 7.96
CA ASP A 78 -9.39 -6.05 8.58
C ASP A 78 -10.11 -6.95 7.55
N GLN A 79 -10.34 -6.45 6.33
CA GLN A 79 -10.88 -7.22 5.21
C GLN A 79 -10.02 -8.47 4.87
N ILE A 80 -8.70 -8.44 5.06
CA ILE A 80 -7.83 -9.58 4.73
C ILE A 80 -8.05 -10.79 5.64
N TYR A 81 -8.62 -10.59 6.84
CA TYR A 81 -8.91 -11.67 7.78
C TYR A 81 -10.31 -12.28 7.57
N ARG A 82 -11.17 -11.58 6.83
CA ARG A 82 -12.56 -11.98 6.56
C ARG A 82 -12.80 -12.44 5.12
N MET A 83 -11.75 -12.43 4.29
CA MET A 83 -11.80 -12.80 2.87
C MET A 83 -12.21 -14.26 2.63
N ASP A 84 -12.77 -14.53 1.46
CA ASP A 84 -12.92 -15.90 0.95
C ASP A 84 -11.61 -16.37 0.31
N LYS A 85 -10.93 -17.32 0.96
CA LYS A 85 -9.67 -17.90 0.48
C LYS A 85 -9.79 -18.66 -0.84
N LYS A 86 -11.00 -19.11 -1.23
CA LYS A 86 -11.18 -19.83 -2.49
C LYS A 86 -11.14 -18.89 -3.70
N THR A 87 -11.58 -17.66 -3.53
CA THR A 87 -11.86 -16.73 -4.63
C THR A 87 -11.08 -15.43 -4.58
N MET A 88 -10.51 -15.04 -3.43
CA MET A 88 -9.82 -13.75 -3.28
C MET A 88 -8.31 -13.89 -3.18
N PHE A 89 -7.55 -13.10 -3.94
CA PHE A 89 -6.11 -12.96 -3.80
C PHE A 89 -5.77 -12.08 -2.60
N ASN A 90 -4.78 -12.49 -1.80
CA ASN A 90 -4.25 -11.69 -0.70
C ASN A 90 -2.73 -11.82 -0.63
N ILE A 91 -2.06 -10.70 -0.37
CA ILE A 91 -0.65 -10.67 -0.04
C ILE A 91 -0.38 -9.61 1.03
N ALA A 92 0.36 -9.98 2.07
CA ALA A 92 1.07 -9.04 2.92
C ALA A 92 2.57 -9.30 2.78
N TYR A 93 3.34 -8.23 2.60
CA TYR A 93 4.79 -8.28 2.48
C TYR A 93 5.44 -7.26 3.41
N ASN A 94 6.56 -7.66 4.01
CA ASN A 94 7.34 -6.86 4.95
C ASN A 94 8.73 -7.47 5.07
N ASP A 95 9.79 -6.68 4.90
CA ASP A 95 11.17 -7.12 5.14
C ASP A 95 11.47 -7.39 6.62
N ASP A 96 10.70 -6.78 7.53
CA ASP A 96 10.73 -7.02 8.97
C ASP A 96 9.36 -7.59 9.39
N CYS A 97 9.10 -8.86 9.03
CA CYS A 97 7.78 -9.47 9.16
C CYS A 97 7.50 -10.05 10.56
N PRO A 98 6.23 -10.07 11.01
CA PRO A 98 5.88 -10.54 12.35
C PRO A 98 6.40 -11.94 12.67
N GLY A 99 7.15 -12.07 13.75
CA GLY A 99 7.61 -13.36 14.28
C GLY A 99 8.71 -14.05 13.47
N LYS A 100 9.40 -13.32 12.58
CA LYS A 100 10.60 -13.79 11.87
C LYS A 100 11.71 -12.75 11.94
N GLU A 101 12.94 -13.19 11.67
CA GLU A 101 14.08 -12.29 11.52
C GLU A 101 13.95 -11.40 10.27
N VAL A 102 14.61 -10.25 10.30
CA VAL A 102 14.64 -9.29 9.20
C VAL A 102 15.33 -9.89 7.97
N ASP A 103 14.68 -9.79 6.80
CA ASP A 103 15.23 -10.21 5.51
C ASP A 103 15.98 -9.05 4.82
N SER A 104 17.26 -8.90 5.16
CA SER A 104 18.13 -7.86 4.60
C SER A 104 18.58 -8.12 3.16
N GLY A 105 18.32 -9.31 2.60
CA GLY A 105 18.74 -9.70 1.24
C GLY A 105 17.78 -9.26 0.13
N ARG A 106 16.66 -8.64 0.52
CA ARG A 106 15.49 -8.28 -0.29
C ARG A 106 15.11 -6.81 -0.10
N GLY A 107 14.10 -6.33 -0.83
CA GLY A 107 13.76 -4.91 -0.80
C GLY A 107 13.12 -4.50 0.52
N HIS A 108 13.60 -3.37 1.08
CA HIS A 108 12.97 -2.66 2.19
C HIS A 108 11.62 -2.09 1.79
N SER A 109 10.61 -2.96 1.80
CA SER A 109 9.32 -2.70 1.18
C SER A 109 8.23 -3.41 1.98
N LYS A 110 7.13 -2.70 2.19
CA LYS A 110 6.04 -3.19 3.02
C LYS A 110 4.68 -2.81 2.43
N GLY A 111 3.72 -3.69 2.53
CA GLY A 111 2.39 -3.45 1.98
C GLY A 111 1.44 -4.63 2.13
N VAL A 112 0.18 -4.35 1.80
CA VAL A 112 -0.94 -5.28 1.90
C VAL A 112 -1.83 -5.12 0.69
N ALA A 113 -2.23 -6.20 0.04
CA ALA A 113 -3.17 -6.18 -1.06
C ALA A 113 -4.20 -7.29 -0.93
N LEU A 114 -5.45 -6.98 -1.23
CA LEU A 114 -6.58 -7.91 -1.26
C LEU A 114 -7.44 -7.59 -2.48
N PHE A 115 -7.71 -8.62 -3.29
CA PHE A 115 -8.50 -8.50 -4.50
C PHE A 115 -9.49 -9.66 -4.63
N ASP A 116 -10.73 -9.35 -4.94
CA ASP A 116 -11.63 -10.31 -5.57
C ASP A 116 -11.34 -10.39 -7.08
N GLU A 117 -12.24 -10.99 -7.87
CA GLU A 117 -12.04 -11.13 -9.32
C GLU A 117 -12.19 -9.81 -10.10
N LYS A 118 -12.77 -8.78 -9.48
CA LYS A 118 -13.12 -7.50 -10.12
C LYS A 118 -12.29 -6.34 -9.58
N MET A 119 -12.14 -6.24 -8.26
CA MET A 119 -11.53 -5.09 -7.62
C MET A 119 -10.87 -5.46 -6.29
N GLY A 120 -10.13 -4.51 -5.75
CA GLY A 120 -9.46 -4.68 -4.48
C GLY A 120 -8.85 -3.40 -3.97
N PHE A 121 -7.96 -3.55 -2.99
CA PHE A 121 -7.09 -2.48 -2.56
C PHE A 121 -5.64 -2.92 -2.54
N TRP A 122 -4.75 -1.92 -2.68
CA TRP A 122 -3.33 -2.05 -2.39
C TRP A 122 -2.89 -0.93 -1.45
N ILE A 123 -2.33 -1.32 -0.31
CA ILE A 123 -1.72 -0.45 0.69
C ILE A 123 -0.20 -0.54 0.59
N LEU A 124 0.45 0.61 0.48
CA LEU A 124 1.87 0.79 0.74
C LEU A 124 2.03 1.43 2.13
N HIS A 125 2.96 0.92 2.93
CA HIS A 125 3.23 1.47 4.27
C HIS A 125 4.69 1.34 4.69
N SER A 126 5.06 1.97 5.81
CA SER A 126 6.42 1.91 6.37
C SER A 126 6.54 1.10 7.68
N VAL A 127 5.41 0.61 8.24
CA VAL A 127 5.36 -0.05 9.56
C VAL A 127 6.04 -1.43 9.60
N PRO A 128 7.09 -1.63 10.44
CA PRO A 128 7.67 -2.96 10.66
C PRO A 128 6.70 -3.88 11.42
N ASN A 129 6.87 -5.19 11.28
CA ASN A 129 6.08 -6.21 11.99
C ASN A 129 4.56 -6.05 11.78
N TYR A 130 4.15 -5.70 10.56
CA TYR A 130 2.76 -5.38 10.21
C TYR A 130 2.34 -5.95 8.85
N PRO A 131 1.06 -6.34 8.70
CA PRO A 131 0.05 -6.56 9.75
C PRO A 131 0.23 -7.88 10.51
N PRO A 132 -0.34 -8.04 11.72
CA PRO A 132 -0.30 -9.30 12.45
C PRO A 132 -1.01 -10.44 11.68
N PRO A 133 -0.56 -11.71 11.73
CA PRO A 133 -1.12 -12.75 10.86
C PRO A 133 -2.56 -13.19 11.15
N LYS A 134 -3.09 -12.97 12.37
CA LYS A 134 -4.36 -13.58 12.82
C LYS A 134 -5.55 -12.63 12.85
N LYS A 135 -5.34 -11.38 13.28
CA LYS A 135 -6.37 -10.36 13.43
C LYS A 135 -5.73 -9.00 13.30
N TYR A 136 -6.55 -8.00 12.96
CA TYR A 136 -6.09 -6.63 12.92
C TYR A 136 -5.63 -6.15 14.29
N ASP A 137 -4.45 -5.56 14.33
CA ASP A 137 -3.94 -4.76 15.43
C ASP A 137 -2.78 -3.89 14.91
N TYR A 138 -2.40 -2.86 15.66
CA TYR A 138 -1.23 -2.04 15.34
C TYR A 138 -0.05 -2.39 16.27
N PRO A 139 1.12 -2.78 15.74
CA PRO A 139 2.23 -3.28 16.54
C PRO A 139 2.86 -2.15 17.34
N GLU A 140 3.26 -2.46 18.57
CA GLU A 140 3.95 -1.52 19.45
C GLU A 140 5.25 -0.99 18.81
N SER A 141 5.96 -1.82 18.03
CA SER A 141 7.15 -1.41 17.28
C SER A 141 6.90 -0.25 16.29
N GLY A 142 5.66 -0.10 15.82
CA GLY A 142 5.23 1.00 14.95
C GLY A 142 4.91 2.30 15.68
N THR A 143 4.97 2.35 17.01
CA THR A 143 4.55 3.52 17.81
C THR A 143 5.61 4.60 17.94
N LYS A 144 6.90 4.24 17.91
CA LYS A 144 8.02 5.15 18.16
C LYS A 144 8.11 6.29 17.14
N TYR A 145 8.16 5.95 15.85
CA TYR A 145 8.35 6.91 14.77
C TYR A 145 7.07 7.20 14.01
N ALA A 146 7.10 8.27 13.20
CA ALA A 146 6.06 8.51 12.22
C ALA A 146 6.03 7.38 11.18
N GLN A 147 4.84 7.03 10.70
CA GLN A 147 4.68 5.99 9.68
C GLN A 147 3.71 6.47 8.60
N SER A 148 4.04 6.22 7.33
CA SER A 148 3.21 6.61 6.19
C SER A 148 2.38 5.44 5.68
N PHE A 149 1.22 5.77 5.13
CA PHE A 149 0.31 4.85 4.46
C PHE A 149 -0.28 5.51 3.21
N LEU A 150 -0.39 4.72 2.15
CA LEU A 150 -1.14 5.06 0.95
C LEU A 150 -2.00 3.84 0.58
N CYS A 151 -3.31 4.02 0.51
CA CYS A 151 -4.25 3.01 0.03
C CYS A 151 -4.82 3.43 -1.31
N LEU A 152 -4.89 2.48 -2.24
CA LEU A 152 -5.46 2.64 -3.57
C LEU A 152 -6.55 1.59 -3.78
N SER A 153 -7.77 2.02 -4.11
CA SER A 153 -8.83 1.12 -4.59
C SER A 153 -8.65 0.92 -6.10
N LEU A 154 -8.52 -0.33 -6.52
CA LEU A 154 -8.02 -0.68 -7.86
C LEU A 154 -8.88 -1.79 -8.49
N ASP A 155 -8.97 -1.79 -9.82
CA ASP A 155 -9.51 -2.91 -10.59
C ASP A 155 -8.52 -4.08 -10.55
N ALA A 156 -9.00 -5.32 -10.55
CA ALA A 156 -8.14 -6.50 -10.53
C ALA A 156 -7.27 -6.63 -11.79
N ASN A 157 -7.64 -5.98 -12.90
CA ASN A 157 -6.88 -5.98 -14.14
C ASN A 157 -5.49 -5.34 -14.03
N VAL A 158 -5.20 -4.55 -12.99
CA VAL A 158 -3.88 -3.92 -12.77
C VAL A 158 -2.90 -4.83 -12.01
N LEU A 159 -3.33 -6.04 -11.63
CA LEU A 159 -2.49 -6.99 -10.91
C LEU A 159 -1.21 -7.40 -11.65
N PRO A 160 -1.15 -7.49 -13.00
CA PRO A 160 0.11 -7.71 -13.71
C PRO A 160 1.14 -6.61 -13.41
N GLU A 161 0.74 -5.35 -13.46
CA GLU A 161 1.61 -4.19 -13.21
C GLU A 161 2.05 -4.15 -11.74
N ILE A 162 1.13 -4.37 -10.80
CA ILE A 162 1.46 -4.46 -9.37
C ILE A 162 2.41 -5.64 -9.12
N GLY A 163 2.16 -6.79 -9.73
CA GLY A 163 2.99 -7.98 -9.57
C GLY A 163 4.40 -7.77 -10.10
N GLN A 164 4.56 -7.07 -11.23
CA GLN A 164 5.88 -6.65 -11.72
C GLN A 164 6.55 -5.66 -10.76
N TYR A 165 5.84 -4.66 -10.27
CA TYR A 165 6.36 -3.75 -9.26
C TYR A 165 6.92 -4.51 -8.04
N MET A 166 6.14 -5.47 -7.51
CA MET A 166 6.52 -6.30 -6.36
C MET A 166 7.71 -7.22 -6.67
N ARG A 167 7.76 -7.81 -7.86
CA ARG A 167 8.85 -8.69 -8.31
C ARG A 167 10.17 -7.93 -8.41
N PHE A 168 10.16 -6.75 -9.03
CA PHE A 168 11.34 -5.90 -9.14
C PHE A 168 11.78 -5.36 -7.78
N ALA A 169 10.85 -4.97 -6.92
CA ALA A 169 11.17 -4.54 -5.56
C ALA A 169 11.69 -5.70 -4.69
N GLN A 170 11.55 -6.95 -5.16
CA GLN A 170 11.87 -8.15 -4.40
C GLN A 170 11.20 -8.15 -3.03
N VAL A 171 9.90 -7.86 -2.98
CA VAL A 171 9.14 -7.85 -1.72
C VAL A 171 9.30 -9.16 -0.95
N THR A 172 9.09 -9.13 0.37
CA THR A 172 9.16 -10.31 1.25
C THR A 172 7.76 -10.70 1.71
N PRO A 173 7.05 -11.62 1.01
CA PRO A 173 5.70 -12.02 1.37
C PRO A 173 5.69 -12.88 2.63
N PHE A 174 4.67 -12.71 3.48
CA PHE A 174 4.48 -13.53 4.68
C PHE A 174 3.02 -13.93 4.97
N ILE A 175 2.04 -13.24 4.38
CA ILE A 175 0.66 -13.71 4.25
C ILE A 175 0.38 -13.81 2.77
N THR A 176 -0.07 -14.96 2.27
CA THR A 176 -0.31 -15.16 0.84
C THR A 176 -1.52 -16.07 0.60
N ASN A 177 -2.36 -15.70 -0.35
CA ASN A 177 -3.37 -16.55 -0.95
C ASN A 177 -3.46 -16.21 -2.44
N LEU A 178 -3.34 -17.19 -3.33
CA LEU A 178 -3.30 -16.96 -4.77
C LEU A 178 -4.21 -17.94 -5.52
N PRO A 179 -5.51 -17.61 -5.65
CA PRO A 179 -6.49 -18.41 -6.40
C PRO A 179 -6.19 -18.51 -7.91
N LYS A 180 -6.80 -19.51 -8.56
CA LYS A 180 -6.58 -19.81 -10.00
C LYS A 180 -6.87 -18.62 -10.91
N TYR A 181 -7.94 -17.86 -10.65
CA TYR A 181 -8.28 -16.68 -11.45
C TYR A 181 -7.14 -15.66 -11.46
N HIS A 182 -6.64 -15.28 -10.28
CA HIS A 182 -5.55 -14.30 -10.13
C HIS A 182 -4.23 -14.78 -10.73
N LYS A 183 -3.93 -16.09 -10.65
CA LYS A 183 -2.80 -16.67 -11.38
C LYS A 183 -2.92 -16.51 -12.89
N THR A 184 -4.15 -16.64 -13.41
CA THR A 184 -4.41 -16.56 -14.85
C THR A 184 -4.27 -15.13 -15.35
N ILE A 185 -4.84 -14.16 -14.65
CA ILE A 185 -4.77 -12.75 -15.08
C ILE A 185 -3.41 -12.12 -14.79
N ALA A 186 -2.69 -12.57 -13.76
CA ALA A 186 -1.39 -12.03 -13.37
C ALA A 186 -0.40 -13.15 -12.96
N PRO A 187 0.13 -13.93 -13.93
CA PRO A 187 1.05 -15.04 -13.66
C PRO A 187 2.31 -14.65 -12.87
N VAL A 188 2.76 -13.39 -13.02
CA VAL A 188 3.89 -12.84 -12.26
C VAL A 188 3.71 -12.93 -10.73
N LEU A 189 2.47 -12.98 -10.24
CA LEU A 189 2.21 -13.15 -8.80
C LEU A 189 2.71 -14.50 -8.27
N GLU A 190 2.82 -15.53 -9.10
CA GLU A 190 3.45 -16.79 -8.71
C GLU A 190 4.94 -16.61 -8.44
N ASP A 191 5.65 -15.83 -9.26
CA ASP A 191 7.05 -15.49 -9.02
C ASP A 191 7.21 -14.66 -7.74
N VAL A 192 6.28 -13.72 -7.48
CA VAL A 192 6.28 -12.91 -6.25
C VAL A 192 6.09 -13.78 -5.00
N VAL A 193 5.04 -14.62 -4.97
CA VAL A 193 4.73 -15.50 -3.82
C VAL A 193 5.87 -16.49 -3.57
N ASN A 194 6.47 -17.03 -4.64
CA ASN A 194 7.62 -17.94 -4.54
C ASN A 194 8.96 -17.23 -4.36
N ARG A 195 8.96 -15.90 -4.17
CA ARG A 195 10.16 -15.07 -3.95
C ARG A 195 11.20 -15.17 -5.09
N LYS A 196 10.77 -15.56 -6.29
CA LYS A 196 11.64 -15.78 -7.45
C LYS A 196 12.15 -14.45 -8.00
N SER A 197 13.46 -14.35 -8.13
CA SER A 197 14.14 -13.18 -8.65
C SER A 197 14.10 -13.12 -10.18
N LEU A 198 14.55 -11.99 -10.74
CA LEU A 198 14.96 -11.91 -12.14
C LEU A 198 16.03 -12.97 -12.46
N GLY A 199 15.97 -13.52 -13.66
CA GLY A 199 16.90 -14.51 -14.19
C GLY A 199 18.32 -13.95 -14.37
N ARG A 200 19.27 -14.85 -14.67
CA ARG A 200 20.67 -14.47 -14.90
C ARG A 200 20.86 -13.65 -16.19
N SER A 201 20.04 -13.92 -17.21
CA SER A 201 20.07 -13.26 -18.52
C SER A 201 19.33 -11.92 -18.56
N ASP A 202 18.59 -11.55 -17.52
CA ASP A 202 17.84 -10.30 -17.50
C ASP A 202 18.79 -9.10 -17.43
N SER A 203 18.59 -8.13 -18.32
CA SER A 203 19.35 -6.87 -18.40
C SER A 203 18.57 -5.65 -17.92
N ILE A 204 17.25 -5.78 -17.76
CA ILE A 204 16.36 -4.72 -17.28
C ILE A 204 16.12 -4.91 -15.79
N TYR A 205 16.44 -3.89 -15.00
CA TYR A 205 16.37 -3.92 -13.53
C TYR A 205 15.39 -2.91 -12.95
N THR A 206 14.56 -2.28 -13.79
CA THR A 206 13.56 -1.30 -13.38
C THR A 206 12.21 -1.59 -14.00
N THR A 207 11.15 -1.11 -13.34
CA THR A 207 9.80 -1.12 -13.89
C THR A 207 9.04 0.15 -13.49
N ILE A 208 8.12 0.57 -14.36
CA ILE A 208 7.20 1.69 -14.16
C ILE A 208 5.79 1.16 -14.35
N ALA A 209 5.02 1.13 -13.27
CA ALA A 209 3.62 0.76 -13.28
C ALA A 209 2.75 2.02 -13.45
N ASN A 210 2.04 2.14 -14.56
CA ASN A 210 1.07 3.22 -14.79
C ASN A 210 -0.33 2.68 -14.57
N ILE A 211 -0.89 2.92 -13.40
CA ILE A 211 -2.19 2.39 -12.99
C ILE A 211 -3.18 3.53 -12.72
N LYS A 212 -4.46 3.19 -12.61
CA LYS A 212 -5.52 4.12 -12.23
C LYS A 212 -6.33 3.52 -11.10
N THR A 213 -6.74 4.38 -10.16
CA THR A 213 -7.77 4.02 -9.18
C THR A 213 -9.13 3.84 -9.84
N LEU A 214 -10.09 3.25 -9.12
CA LEU A 214 -11.45 3.01 -9.62
C LEU A 214 -12.16 4.28 -10.10
N LYS A 215 -11.87 5.45 -9.50
CA LYS A 215 -12.37 6.76 -9.92
C LYS A 215 -11.40 7.55 -10.81
N GLY A 216 -10.37 6.89 -11.35
CA GLY A 216 -9.54 7.43 -12.41
C GLY A 216 -8.36 8.29 -11.97
N LYS A 217 -7.99 8.32 -10.68
CA LYS A 217 -6.75 8.96 -10.22
C LYS A 217 -5.58 8.19 -10.83
N LYS A 218 -4.79 8.87 -11.66
CA LYS A 218 -3.57 8.31 -12.26
C LYS A 218 -2.50 8.16 -11.18
N ILE A 219 -1.86 6.99 -11.15
CA ILE A 219 -0.76 6.64 -10.25
C ILE A 219 0.38 6.08 -11.10
N THR A 220 1.60 6.54 -10.82
CA THR A 220 2.82 5.99 -11.41
C THR A 220 3.68 5.41 -10.29
N GLY A 221 3.88 4.09 -10.32
CA GLY A 221 4.72 3.36 -9.38
C GLY A 221 6.08 3.05 -10.00
N PHE A 222 7.17 3.42 -9.32
CA PHE A 222 8.53 3.14 -9.75
C PHE A 222 9.15 2.06 -8.87
N SER A 223 9.74 1.04 -9.49
CA SER A 223 10.41 -0.03 -8.75
C SER A 223 11.74 -0.38 -9.40
N LYS A 224 12.73 -0.69 -8.56
CA LYS A 224 14.07 -1.09 -8.96
C LYS A 224 14.47 -2.38 -8.27
N HIS A 225 15.19 -3.22 -9.01
CA HIS A 225 15.82 -4.44 -8.52
C HIS A 225 17.17 -4.12 -7.87
N LYS A 226 17.62 -4.96 -6.92
CA LYS A 226 18.90 -4.76 -6.20
C LYS A 226 20.15 -4.71 -7.08
N LYS A 227 20.07 -5.23 -8.31
CA LYS A 227 21.13 -5.15 -9.33
C LYS A 227 21.23 -3.76 -9.98
N SER A 228 20.25 -2.88 -9.75
CA SER A 228 20.28 -1.51 -10.24
C SER A 228 21.36 -0.71 -9.52
N ASN A 229 22.24 -0.06 -10.28
CA ASN A 229 23.32 0.76 -9.72
C ASN A 229 23.13 2.25 -10.07
N PHE A 230 22.01 2.82 -9.61
CA PHE A 230 21.68 4.23 -9.82
C PHE A 230 20.84 4.78 -8.65
N ASP A 231 20.80 6.12 -8.54
CA ASP A 231 19.97 6.82 -7.55
C ASP A 231 18.48 6.75 -7.91
N LEU A 232 17.65 6.19 -7.02
CA LEU A 232 16.23 6.00 -7.31
C LEU A 232 15.49 7.32 -7.57
N TRP A 233 15.78 8.35 -6.78
CA TRP A 233 15.08 9.61 -6.83
C TRP A 233 15.56 10.45 -8.00
N HIS A 234 16.87 10.65 -8.09
CA HIS A 234 17.49 11.53 -9.07
C HIS A 234 17.57 10.89 -10.46
N ASP A 235 18.14 9.69 -10.57
CA ASP A 235 18.47 9.09 -11.88
C ASP A 235 17.28 8.37 -12.52
N PHE A 236 16.22 8.07 -11.74
CA PHE A 236 15.05 7.36 -12.25
C PHE A 236 13.75 8.15 -12.10
N ILE A 237 13.29 8.44 -10.88
CA ILE A 237 11.96 9.03 -10.70
C ILE A 237 11.92 10.44 -11.31
N ALA A 238 12.78 11.35 -10.87
CA ALA A 238 12.78 12.75 -11.30
C ALA A 238 12.91 12.88 -12.84
N GLN A 239 13.76 12.05 -13.46
CA GLN A 239 13.93 12.06 -14.93
C GLN A 239 12.70 11.55 -15.67
N ASN A 240 12.00 10.54 -15.14
CA ASN A 240 10.82 9.99 -15.79
C ASN A 240 9.59 10.88 -15.62
N ILE A 241 9.40 11.51 -14.45
CA ILE A 241 8.27 12.43 -14.21
C ILE A 241 8.55 13.87 -14.64
N LYS A 242 9.78 14.17 -15.06
CA LYS A 242 10.21 15.49 -15.51
C LYS A 242 9.92 16.60 -14.50
N THR A 243 10.22 16.35 -13.23
CA THR A 243 9.89 17.27 -12.13
C THR A 243 11.01 17.25 -11.09
N PRO A 244 11.51 18.43 -10.64
CA PRO A 244 12.43 18.50 -9.52
C PRO A 244 11.76 18.00 -8.23
N MET A 245 12.50 17.32 -7.36
CA MET A 245 11.91 16.72 -6.15
C MET A 245 12.63 17.16 -4.88
N ALA A 246 11.85 17.36 -3.82
CA ALA A 246 12.37 17.37 -2.46
C ALA A 246 12.09 15.99 -1.85
N VAL A 247 13.12 15.29 -1.43
CA VAL A 247 13.02 13.92 -0.92
C VAL A 247 13.65 13.83 0.45
N GLU A 248 12.94 13.23 1.40
CA GLU A 248 13.54 12.85 2.68
C GLU A 248 13.84 11.36 2.63
N THR A 249 15.06 10.97 3.00
CA THR A 249 15.45 9.57 3.15
C THR A 249 15.94 9.31 4.56
N TRP A 250 15.93 8.04 4.99
CA TRP A 250 16.45 7.66 6.30
C TRP A 250 17.93 8.03 6.42
N ARG A 251 18.23 9.04 7.23
CA ARG A 251 19.59 9.55 7.45
C ARG A 251 20.49 8.60 8.27
N ASN A 252 19.89 7.59 8.91
CA ASN A 252 20.59 6.60 9.75
C ASN A 252 20.68 5.21 9.07
N GLY A 253 20.60 5.14 7.74
CA GLY A 253 20.78 3.90 7.00
C GLY A 253 22.26 3.58 6.74
N ALA A 254 22.54 2.33 6.33
CA ALA A 254 23.86 1.94 5.82
C ALA A 254 24.15 2.50 4.41
N ALA A 255 23.17 3.15 3.78
CA ALA A 255 23.31 3.76 2.47
C ALA A 255 24.11 5.08 2.57
N LYS A 256 24.92 5.36 1.54
CA LYS A 256 25.66 6.62 1.43
C LYS A 256 24.68 7.75 1.15
N ASP A 257 24.71 8.80 1.98
CA ASP A 257 24.06 10.07 1.67
C ASP A 257 24.67 10.64 0.39
N VAL A 258 23.83 10.81 -0.63
CA VAL A 258 24.25 11.33 -1.95
C VAL A 258 24.11 12.86 -2.04
N GLY A 259 23.59 13.50 -0.99
CA GLY A 259 23.36 14.94 -0.92
C GLY A 259 22.30 15.45 -1.90
N THR A 260 22.19 16.77 -1.98
CA THR A 260 21.43 17.45 -3.04
C THR A 260 22.17 17.31 -4.38
N ARG A 261 21.45 16.95 -5.45
CA ARG A 261 21.99 16.85 -6.81
C ARG A 261 21.37 17.89 -7.73
N CYS A 262 22.24 18.74 -8.29
CA CYS A 262 21.90 19.84 -9.18
C CYS A 262 22.66 19.71 -10.52
N ASP A 263 22.06 19.03 -11.49
CA ASP A 263 22.65 18.77 -12.81
C ASP A 263 22.01 19.72 -13.84
N LYS A 264 22.83 20.41 -14.67
CA LYS A 264 22.34 21.45 -15.61
C LYS A 264 21.35 20.94 -16.67
N ASP A 265 21.34 19.63 -16.94
CA ASP A 265 20.50 18.99 -17.98
C ASP A 265 19.57 17.89 -17.42
N LYS A 266 19.37 17.84 -16.10
CA LYS A 266 18.50 16.85 -15.44
C LYS A 266 17.60 17.51 -14.40
N TYR A 267 16.54 16.80 -14.02
CA TYR A 267 15.67 17.25 -12.94
C TYR A 267 16.34 17.02 -11.58
N ASN A 268 16.47 18.10 -10.80
CA ASN A 268 17.22 18.13 -9.56
C ASN A 268 16.47 17.44 -8.41
N VAL A 269 17.23 16.89 -7.48
CA VAL A 269 16.70 16.30 -6.24
C VAL A 269 17.39 16.95 -5.05
N ASN A 270 16.57 17.57 -4.21
CA ASN A 270 16.99 18.18 -2.95
C ASN A 270 16.70 17.19 -1.81
N SER A 271 17.75 16.89 -1.05
CA SER A 271 17.73 15.94 0.08
C SER A 271 17.92 16.67 1.40
#